data_AF-A0A2H3IRV2-F1
#
_entry.id   AF-A0A2H3IRV2-F1
#
_cell.length_a   1.000
_cell.length_b   1.000
_cell.length_c   1.000
_cell.angle_alpha   90.00
_cell.angle_beta   90.00
_cell.angle_gamma   90.00
#
_symmetry.space_group_name_H-M   'P 1'
#
loop_
_entity.id
_entity.type
_entity.pdbx_description
1 polymer ?
#
loop_
_entity_poly.entity_id
_entity_poly.type
_entity_poly.pdbx_seq_one_letter_code
_entity_poly.pdbx_strand_id
1 'polypeptide(L)'
;MDPAQIEALLDGPAGTPPPGVAPNLENPPNLQKIGRGLLLTCLCLATVAVILRLYTKVFIMGKLRASDGSIVIGWGIFVGYAATSWLLTKVAPGVDQWNISLRNFESMLYVR
;
A
#
# COMPACT_ATOMS: atom_id res chain seq x y z
N MET A 1 27.46 4.99 -23.41
CA MET A 1 26.30 4.40 -24.10
C MET A 1 25.79 5.42 -25.08
N ASP A 2 25.45 4.98 -26.28
CA ASP A 2 24.74 5.82 -27.25
C ASP A 2 23.36 6.21 -26.66
N PRO A 3 22.84 7.44 -26.87
CA PRO A 3 21.55 7.85 -26.31
C PRO A 3 20.40 6.89 -26.63
N ALA A 4 20.40 6.27 -27.82
CA ALA A 4 19.38 5.28 -28.19
C ALA A 4 19.40 4.02 -27.32
N GLN A 5 20.58 3.61 -26.83
CA GLN A 5 20.70 2.46 -25.93
C GLN A 5 20.16 2.77 -24.53
N ILE A 6 20.28 4.01 -24.07
CA ILE A 6 19.75 4.46 -22.79
C ILE A 6 18.22 4.48 -22.85
N GLU A 7 17.64 5.02 -23.91
CA GLU A 7 16.18 5.01 -24.11
C GLU A 7 15.62 3.58 -24.15
N ALA A 8 16.26 2.69 -24.89
CA ALA A 8 15.85 1.27 -24.93
C ALA A 8 15.96 0.57 -23.57
N LEU A 9 16.92 0.95 -22.73
CA LEU A 9 17.06 0.43 -21.37
C LEU A 9 15.96 0.97 -20.44
N LEU A 10 15.63 2.27 -20.56
CA LEU A 10 14.61 2.93 -19.75
C LEU A 10 13.20 2.39 -20.02
N ASP A 11 12.92 2.05 -21.27
CA ASP A 11 11.64 1.47 -21.69
C ASP A 11 11.60 -0.06 -21.47
N GLY A 12 12.76 -0.67 -21.18
CA GLY A 12 12.87 -2.07 -20.78
C GLY A 12 12.40 -2.36 -19.35
N PRO A 13 12.28 -3.65 -18.96
CA PRO A 13 11.85 -4.04 -17.63
C PRO A 13 12.84 -3.58 -16.56
N ALA A 14 12.32 -3.08 -15.43
CA ALA A 14 13.13 -2.57 -14.32
C ALA A 14 13.88 -3.68 -13.56
N GLY A 15 13.44 -4.94 -13.70
CA GLY A 15 14.05 -6.11 -13.07
C GLY A 15 14.16 -7.30 -14.02
N THR A 16 15.07 -8.22 -13.71
CA THR A 16 15.22 -9.47 -14.45
C THR A 16 14.04 -10.41 -14.15
N PRO A 17 13.33 -10.91 -15.17
CA PRO A 17 12.26 -11.87 -14.96
C PRO A 17 12.81 -13.25 -14.53
N PRO A 18 12.01 -14.06 -13.83
CA PRO A 18 12.33 -15.46 -13.59
C PRO A 18 12.50 -16.28 -14.88
N PRO A 19 13.22 -17.42 -14.85
CA PRO A 19 13.36 -18.30 -16.01
C PRO A 19 12.00 -18.71 -16.59
N GLY A 20 11.83 -18.52 -17.90
CA GLY A 20 10.59 -18.89 -18.61
C GLY A 20 9.44 -17.88 -18.50
N VAL A 21 9.63 -16.74 -17.83
CA VAL A 21 8.62 -15.67 -17.72
C VAL A 21 9.00 -14.51 -18.64
N ALA A 22 8.07 -14.10 -19.51
CA ALA A 22 8.23 -12.90 -20.32
C ALA A 22 7.68 -11.67 -19.55
N PRO A 23 8.43 -10.56 -19.47
CA PRO A 23 7.93 -9.27 -19.00
C PRO A 23 6.66 -8.81 -19.73
N ASN A 24 5.66 -8.36 -18.98
CA ASN A 24 4.45 -7.75 -19.53
C ASN A 24 4.32 -6.31 -19.03
N LEU A 25 4.74 -5.36 -19.87
CA LEU A 25 4.73 -3.93 -19.57
C LEU A 25 3.43 -3.21 -19.98
N GLU A 26 2.63 -3.81 -20.88
CA GLU A 26 1.42 -3.18 -21.40
C GLU A 26 0.23 -3.34 -20.44
N ASN A 27 0.02 -4.55 -19.91
CA ASN A 27 -1.08 -4.86 -19.00
C ASN A 27 -0.59 -5.76 -17.86
N PRO A 28 0.24 -5.23 -16.95
CA PRO A 28 0.86 -6.04 -15.93
C PRO A 28 -0.18 -6.60 -14.94
N PRO A 29 -0.05 -7.86 -14.52
CA PRO A 29 -0.84 -8.39 -13.41
C PRO A 29 -0.53 -7.57 -12.15
N ASN A 30 -1.57 -7.21 -11.40
CA ASN A 30 -1.43 -6.37 -10.23
C ASN A 30 -2.28 -6.86 -9.05
N LEU A 31 -1.85 -6.48 -7.85
CA LEU A 31 -2.48 -6.80 -6.58
C LEU A 31 -3.32 -5.64 -6.03
N GLN A 32 -3.62 -4.62 -6.83
CA GLN A 32 -4.27 -3.40 -6.36
C GLN A 32 -5.63 -3.67 -5.70
N LYS A 33 -6.47 -4.46 -6.36
CA LYS A 33 -7.81 -4.80 -5.87
C LYS A 33 -7.74 -5.59 -4.55
N ILE A 34 -6.82 -6.56 -4.50
CA ILE A 34 -6.61 -7.40 -3.32
C ILE A 34 -6.07 -6.56 -2.15
N GLY A 35 -5.06 -5.73 -2.40
CA GLY A 35 -4.47 -4.85 -1.40
C GLY A 35 -5.49 -3.86 -0.81
N ARG A 36 -6.33 -3.25 -1.65
CA ARG A 36 -7.42 -2.37 -1.19
C ARG A 36 -8.47 -3.10 -0.38
N GLY A 37 -8.88 -4.30 -0.81
CA GLY A 37 -9.83 -5.13 -0.09
C GLY A 37 -9.32 -5.51 1.29
N LEU A 38 -8.06 -5.93 1.39
CA LEU A 38 -7.41 -6.26 2.65
C LEU A 38 -7.31 -5.04 3.58
N LEU A 39 -6.88 -3.90 3.04
CA LEU A 39 -6.76 -2.65 3.79
C LEU A 39 -8.10 -2.23 4.41
N LEU A 40 -9.18 -2.23 3.62
CA LEU A 40 -10.52 -1.87 4.08
C LEU A 40 -11.02 -2.86 5.14
N THR A 41 -10.80 -4.16 4.93
CA THR A 41 -11.23 -5.20 5.88
C THR A 41 -10.55 -5.01 7.23
N CYS A 42 -9.23 -4.81 7.25
CA CYS A 42 -8.47 -4.55 8.47
C CYS A 42 -8.91 -3.25 9.14
N LEU A 43 -9.17 -2.19 8.36
CA LEU A 43 -9.66 -0.91 8.88
C LEU A 43 -11.04 -1.05 9.53
N CYS A 44 -11.97 -1.76 8.90
CA CYS A 44 -13.28 -2.03 9.46
C CYS A 44 -13.20 -2.83 10.76
N LEU A 45 -12.43 -3.92 10.79
CA LEU A 45 -12.27 -4.75 11.99
C LEU A 45 -11.65 -3.97 13.15
N ALA A 46 -10.59 -3.20 12.87
CA ALA A 46 -9.96 -2.35 13.89
C ALA A 46 -10.92 -1.29 14.43
N THR A 47 -11.70 -0.65 13.54
CA THR A 47 -12.69 0.37 13.92
C THR A 47 -13.79 -0.23 14.79
N VAL A 48 -14.33 -1.39 14.42
CA VAL A 48 -15.34 -2.09 15.24
C VAL A 48 -14.77 -2.44 16.61
N ALA A 49 -13.56 -2.99 16.69
CA ALA A 49 -12.92 -3.34 17.95
C ALA A 49 -12.72 -2.12 18.87
N VAL A 50 -12.31 -0.98 18.30
CA VAL A 50 -12.13 0.27 19.04
C VAL A 50 -13.46 0.82 19.53
N ILE A 51 -14.50 0.84 18.69
CA ILE A 51 -15.84 1.28 19.07
C ILE A 51 -16.39 0.42 20.21
N LEU A 52 -16.32 -0.91 20.10
CA LEU A 52 -16.79 -1.82 21.15
C LEU A 52 -16.06 -1.59 22.46
N ARG A 53 -14.76 -1.36 22.41
CA ARG A 53 -13.97 -1.08 23.60
C ARG A 53 -14.34 0.25 24.25
N LEU A 54 -14.46 1.32 23.45
CA LEU A 54 -14.86 2.63 23.95
C LEU A 54 -16.27 2.59 24.53
N TYR A 55 -17.21 1.91 23.86
CA TYR A 55 -18.57 1.73 24.35
C TYR A 55 -18.58 1.04 25.72
N THR A 56 -17.83 -0.06 25.86
CA THR A 56 -17.71 -0.79 27.13
C THR A 56 -17.12 0.09 28.23
N LYS A 57 -16.09 0.90 27.92
CA LYS A 57 -15.42 1.75 28.90
C LYS A 57 -16.28 2.92 29.35
N VAL A 58 -16.97 3.57 28.42
CA VAL A 58 -17.80 4.76 28.67
C VAL A 58 -19.12 4.38 29.31
N PHE A 59 -19.85 3.41 28.75
CA PHE A 59 -21.24 3.13 29.14
C PHE A 59 -21.37 1.98 30.13
N ILE A 60 -20.50 0.96 30.07
CA ILE A 60 -20.60 -0.21 30.97
C ILE A 60 -19.75 -0.01 32.23
N MET A 61 -18.48 0.39 32.08
CA MET A 61 -17.58 0.59 33.23
C MET A 61 -17.67 1.99 33.86
N GLY A 62 -18.03 3.01 33.08
CA GLY A 62 -18.07 4.42 33.52
C GLY A 62 -16.71 5.00 33.94
N LYS A 63 -15.59 4.37 33.55
CA LYS A 63 -14.23 4.77 33.96
C LYS A 63 -13.29 4.77 32.76
N LEU A 64 -12.85 5.96 32.36
CA LEU A 64 -11.79 6.14 31.36
C LEU A 64 -10.42 6.18 32.06
N ARG A 65 -9.48 5.37 31.59
CA ARG A 65 -8.08 5.44 32.00
C ARG A 65 -7.24 6.02 30.86
N ALA A 66 -6.06 6.53 31.20
CA ALA A 66 -5.08 6.97 30.19
C ALA A 66 -4.74 5.87 29.16
N SER A 67 -4.81 4.60 29.58
CA SER A 67 -4.66 3.42 28.69
C SER A 67 -5.74 3.30 27.62
N ASP A 68 -6.90 3.92 27.79
CA ASP A 68 -7.96 3.92 26.77
C ASP A 68 -7.68 5.00 25.72
N GLY A 69 -7.00 6.09 26.10
CA GLY A 69 -6.52 7.12 25.18
C GLY A 69 -5.47 6.59 24.19
N SER A 70 -4.55 5.72 24.63
CA SER A 70 -3.55 5.14 23.74
C SER A 70 -4.16 4.28 22.63
N ILE A 71 -5.32 3.67 22.84
CA ILE A 71 -6.04 2.91 21.82
C ILE A 71 -6.66 3.82 20.76
N VAL A 72 -7.22 4.95 21.16
CA VAL A 72 -7.75 5.95 20.22
C VAL A 72 -6.63 6.54 19.38
N ILE A 73 -5.50 6.88 20.02
CA ILE A 73 -4.31 7.39 19.32
C ILE A 73 -3.78 6.34 18.34
N GLY A 74 -3.63 5.08 18.78
CA GLY A 74 -3.18 3.98 17.94
C GLY A 74 -4.09 3.75 16.73
N TRP A 75 -5.41 3.82 16.93
CA TRP A 75 -6.37 3.75 15.82
C TRP A 75 -6.25 4.93 14.87
N GLY A 76 -6.08 6.16 15.38
CA GLY A 76 -5.86 7.35 14.54
C GLY A 76 -4.60 7.23 13.68
N ILE A 77 -3.49 6.74 14.24
CA ILE A 77 -2.26 6.45 13.49
C ILE A 77 -2.52 5.39 12.43
N PHE A 78 -3.26 4.33 12.77
CA PHE A 78 -3.61 3.26 11.82
C PHE A 78 -4.47 3.77 10.66
N VAL A 79 -5.43 4.66 10.91
CA VAL A 79 -6.22 5.33 9.86
C VAL A 79 -5.30 6.16 8.95
N GLY A 80 -4.37 6.92 9.53
CA GLY A 80 -3.38 7.69 8.77
C GLY A 80 -2.50 6.80 7.89
N TYR A 81 -2.02 5.69 8.44
CA TYR A 81 -1.30 4.66 7.67
C TYR A 81 -2.17 4.12 6.53
N ALA A 82 -3.42 3.77 6.80
CA ALA A 82 -4.34 3.24 5.80
C ALA A 82 -4.58 4.23 4.64
N ALA A 83 -4.72 5.52 4.94
CA ALA A 83 -4.87 6.56 3.93
C ALA A 83 -3.63 6.66 3.01
N THR A 84 -2.42 6.67 3.61
CA THR A 84 -1.17 6.71 2.84
C THR A 84 -0.99 5.45 1.99
N SER A 85 -1.27 4.27 2.56
CA SER A 85 -1.26 3.00 1.82
C SER A 85 -2.25 3.01 0.66
N TRP A 86 -3.44 3.60 0.82
CA TRP A 86 -4.40 3.73 -0.26
C TRP A 86 -3.85 4.55 -1.44
N LEU A 87 -3.18 5.65 -1.16
CA LEU A 87 -2.49 6.46 -2.18
C LEU A 87 -1.36 5.67 -2.85
N LEU A 88 -0.57 4.93 -2.06
CA LEU A 88 0.52 4.12 -2.58
C LEU A 88 0.04 3.07 -3.58
N THR A 89 -1.14 2.45 -3.37
CA THR A 89 -1.70 1.50 -4.35
C THR A 89 -1.99 2.09 -5.74
N LYS A 90 -2.03 3.43 -5.89
CA LYS A 90 -2.18 4.06 -7.20
C LYS A 90 -0.86 4.07 -7.98
N VAL A 91 0.26 4.25 -7.29
CA VAL A 91 1.60 4.34 -7.89
C VAL A 91 2.24 2.95 -7.99
N ALA A 92 2.06 2.15 -6.94
CA ALA A 92 2.64 0.83 -6.79
C ALA A 92 1.52 -0.19 -6.53
N PRO A 93 0.82 -0.64 -7.58
CA PRO A 93 -0.32 -1.55 -7.42
C PRO A 93 0.09 -2.99 -7.05
N GLY A 94 1.31 -3.22 -6.56
CA GLY A 94 1.86 -4.55 -6.31
C GLY A 94 2.11 -5.29 -7.62
N VAL A 95 2.84 -4.66 -8.52
CA VAL A 95 3.29 -5.26 -9.79
C VAL A 95 4.73 -5.72 -9.60
N ASP A 96 5.09 -6.88 -10.14
CA ASP A 96 6.45 -7.37 -10.11
C ASP A 96 7.41 -6.43 -10.84
N GLN A 97 8.66 -6.30 -10.37
CA GLN A 97 9.63 -5.35 -10.93
C GLN A 97 9.94 -5.60 -12.42
N TRP A 98 9.87 -6.85 -12.87
CA TRP A 98 10.05 -7.18 -14.29
C TRP A 98 8.82 -6.84 -15.16
N ASN A 99 7.70 -6.44 -14.56
CA ASN A 99 6.47 -6.02 -15.24
C ASN A 99 6.26 -4.48 -15.21
N ILE A 100 7.26 -3.72 -14.76
CA ILE A 100 7.28 -2.26 -14.81
C ILE A 100 8.51 -1.80 -15.59
N SER A 101 8.36 -0.77 -16.44
CA SER A 101 9.49 -0.19 -17.17
C SER A 101 10.45 0.51 -16.19
N LEU A 102 11.75 0.52 -16.47
CA LEU A 102 12.74 1.18 -15.63
C LEU A 102 12.44 2.67 -15.41
N ARG A 103 11.93 3.37 -16.42
CA ARG A 103 11.46 4.76 -16.32
C ARG A 103 10.34 4.95 -15.30
N ASN A 104 9.28 4.16 -15.41
CA ASN A 104 8.17 4.21 -14.45
C ASN A 104 8.62 3.81 -13.03
N PHE A 105 9.54 2.85 -12.92
CA PHE A 105 10.12 2.47 -11.65
C PHE A 105 10.93 3.61 -11.00
N GLU A 106 11.74 4.32 -11.78
CA GLU A 106 12.43 5.53 -11.32
C GLU A 106 11.44 6.59 -10.82
N SER A 107 10.37 6.86 -11.57
CA SER A 107 9.34 7.83 -11.17
C SER A 107 8.57 7.44 -9.90
N MET A 108 8.44 6.13 -9.64
CA MET A 108 7.85 5.62 -8.41
C MET A 108 8.78 5.84 -7.21
N LEU A 109 10.09 5.69 -7.39
CA LEU A 109 11.08 5.86 -6.34
C LEU A 109 11.35 7.33 -6.02
N TYR A 110 11.39 8.16 -7.06
CA TYR A 110 11.66 9.58 -6.98
C TYR A 110 10.42 10.34 -7.40
N VAL A 111 9.68 10.89 -6.43
CA VAL A 111 8.59 11.84 -6.69
C VAL A 111 9.22 13.07 -7.34
N ARG A 112 9.20 13.12 -8.67
CA ARG A 112 9.78 14.19 -9.48
C ARG A 112 8.69 14.95 -10.21
#